data_AF-A0A833DD12-F1
#
_entry.id   AF-A0A833DD12-F1
#
_cell.length_a   1.000
_cell.length_b   1.000
_cell.length_c   1.000
_cell.angle_alpha   90.00
_cell.angle_beta   90.00
_cell.angle_gamma   90.00
#
_symmetry.space_group_name_H-M   'P 1'
#
loop_
_entity.id
_entity.type
_entity.pdbx_description
1 polymer ?
#
loop_
_entity_poly.entity_id
_entity_poly.type
_entity_poly.pdbx_seq_one_letter_code
_entity_poly.pdbx_strand_id
1 'polypeptide(L)'
;MWAYHMGLLVIAIDRDNDLGRKTGIRSPVMGREANVKAALELGLADPEESDTNTMFAAIQTYDQLLKDGKAVEVVTICGDVRVGTKSDMKIANTLDHVIAKTKATKAILVSDGAEDLELEPIIRSRLRIDSTRRVVVQQSRPIEDTLYTIIHKMEDPRIQRQFIFPIALVMSVYGLLTWFGLS
;
A
#
# COMPACT_ATOMS: atom_id res chain seq x y z
N MET A 1 -26.09 -28.46 -18.45
CA MET A 1 -25.69 -28.20 -17.05
C MET A 1 -24.75 -27.00 -17.07
N TRP A 2 -25.26 -25.80 -16.81
CA TRP A 2 -24.50 -24.56 -16.98
C TRP A 2 -23.75 -24.29 -15.67
N ALA A 3 -22.45 -24.60 -15.63
CA ALA A 3 -21.60 -24.17 -14.54
C ALA A 3 -21.48 -22.64 -14.61
N TYR A 4 -22.14 -21.94 -13.68
CA TYR A 4 -21.86 -20.54 -13.38
C TYR A 4 -20.35 -20.43 -13.12
N HIS A 5 -19.60 -19.91 -14.08
CA HIS A 5 -18.18 -19.61 -13.89
C HIS A 5 -18.11 -18.37 -13.00
N MET A 6 -18.20 -18.57 -11.67
CA MET A 6 -17.95 -17.53 -10.68
C MET A 6 -16.44 -17.25 -10.68
N GLY A 7 -16.01 -16.33 -11.55
CA GLY A 7 -14.62 -15.92 -11.65
C GLY A 7 -14.15 -15.24 -10.37
N LEU A 8 -12.92 -15.57 -9.96
CA LEU A 8 -12.18 -14.91 -8.90
C LEU A 8 -11.20 -13.92 -9.53
N LEU A 9 -11.15 -12.69 -9.03
CA LEU A 9 -10.23 -11.66 -9.52
C LEU A 9 -9.18 -11.39 -8.45
N VAL A 10 -7.90 -11.55 -8.78
CA VAL A 10 -6.79 -11.07 -7.94
C VAL A 10 -6.46 -9.66 -8.42
N ILE A 11 -6.62 -8.68 -7.53
CA ILE A 11 -6.47 -7.26 -7.86
C ILE A 11 -5.24 -6.74 -7.12
N ALA A 12 -4.17 -6.41 -7.84
CA ALA A 12 -3.17 -5.47 -7.35
C ALA A 12 -3.73 -4.06 -7.52
N ILE A 13 -3.79 -3.30 -6.42
CA ILE A 13 -4.30 -1.94 -6.46
C ILE A 13 -3.21 -0.94 -6.05
N ASP A 14 -3.16 0.14 -6.80
CA ASP A 14 -2.33 1.31 -6.57
C ASP A 14 -3.27 2.52 -6.72
N ARG A 15 -3.37 3.35 -5.69
CA ARG A 15 -4.24 4.53 -5.71
C ARG A 15 -3.66 5.67 -6.53
N ASP A 16 -2.36 5.75 -6.68
CA ASP A 16 -1.73 6.70 -7.56
C ASP A 16 -1.53 6.07 -8.95
N ASN A 17 -0.58 6.55 -9.74
CA ASN A 17 -0.39 6.04 -11.10
C ASN A 17 1.09 5.94 -11.39
N ASP A 18 1.85 5.39 -10.46
CA ASP A 18 3.30 5.26 -10.55
C ASP A 18 3.70 4.34 -11.69
N LEU A 19 2.95 3.24 -11.90
CA LEU A 19 3.09 2.40 -13.09
C LEU A 19 3.03 3.23 -14.39
N GLY A 20 1.96 4.00 -14.58
CA GLY A 20 1.77 4.78 -15.79
C GLY A 20 2.72 5.98 -15.92
N ARG A 21 3.10 6.59 -14.79
CA ARG A 21 4.01 7.75 -14.75
C ARG A 21 5.46 7.35 -15.07
N LYS A 22 5.91 6.20 -14.54
CA LYS A 22 7.31 5.76 -14.63
C LYS A 22 7.58 4.90 -15.87
N THR A 23 6.59 4.14 -16.34
CA THR A 23 6.78 3.19 -17.47
C THR A 23 5.99 3.54 -18.74
N GLY A 24 4.93 4.36 -18.63
CA GLY A 24 4.00 4.62 -19.72
C GLY A 24 2.95 3.52 -19.94
N ILE A 25 2.98 2.42 -19.17
CA ILE A 25 1.98 1.36 -19.21
C ILE A 25 0.65 1.87 -18.67
N ARG A 26 -0.44 1.62 -19.40
CA ARG A 26 -1.78 2.07 -19.00
C ARG A 26 -2.50 1.01 -18.17
N SER A 27 -3.15 1.47 -17.11
CA SER A 27 -4.12 0.69 -16.34
C SER A 27 -5.47 0.55 -17.10
N PRO A 28 -6.18 -0.59 -16.99
CA PRO A 28 -5.84 -1.80 -16.23
C PRO A 28 -4.91 -2.74 -17.01
N VAL A 29 -3.97 -3.35 -16.30
CA VAL A 29 -3.11 -4.41 -16.84
C VAL A 29 -3.73 -5.75 -16.50
N MET A 30 -4.29 -6.45 -17.50
CA MET A 30 -4.98 -7.73 -17.31
C MET A 30 -4.14 -8.90 -17.79
N GLY A 31 -4.22 -10.02 -17.09
CA GLY A 31 -3.55 -11.26 -17.46
C GLY A 31 -2.15 -11.39 -16.88
N ARG A 32 -1.76 -12.63 -16.61
CA ARG A 32 -0.49 -12.95 -15.92
C ARG A 32 0.73 -12.37 -16.63
N GLU A 33 0.88 -12.62 -17.93
CA GLU A 33 2.07 -12.20 -18.69
C GLU A 33 2.20 -10.68 -18.77
N ALA A 34 1.09 -9.97 -18.98
CA ALA A 34 1.08 -8.52 -19.01
C ALA A 34 1.47 -7.93 -17.65
N ASN A 35 0.99 -8.52 -16.54
CA ASN A 35 1.36 -8.11 -15.20
C ASN A 35 2.84 -8.39 -14.88
N VAL A 36 3.38 -9.53 -15.30
CA VAL A 36 4.82 -9.85 -15.16
C VAL A 36 5.67 -8.81 -15.89
N LYS A 37 5.32 -8.51 -17.15
CA LYS A 37 6.05 -7.52 -17.95
C LYS A 37 5.97 -6.13 -17.32
N ALA A 38 4.78 -5.73 -16.87
CA ALA A 38 4.56 -4.43 -16.26
C ALA A 38 5.32 -4.28 -14.92
N ALA A 39 5.33 -5.31 -14.08
CA ALA A 39 6.10 -5.32 -12.85
C ALA A 39 7.62 -5.24 -13.12
N LEU A 40 8.11 -5.96 -14.14
CA LEU A 40 9.51 -5.88 -14.54
C LEU A 40 9.88 -4.50 -15.07
N GLU A 41 9.04 -3.89 -15.93
CA GLU A 41 9.29 -2.53 -16.44
C GLU A 41 9.26 -1.49 -15.32
N LEU A 42 8.34 -1.61 -14.35
CA LEU A 42 8.27 -0.72 -13.20
C LEU A 42 9.49 -0.86 -12.30
N GLY A 43 9.86 -2.08 -11.91
CA GLY A 43 11.03 -2.32 -11.08
C GLY A 43 12.36 -1.98 -11.75
N LEU A 44 12.43 -1.99 -13.09
CA LEU A 44 13.59 -1.49 -13.84
C LEU A 44 13.62 0.03 -13.92
N ALA A 45 12.46 0.69 -14.02
CA ALA A 45 12.37 2.14 -14.05
C ALA A 45 12.60 2.76 -12.66
N ASP A 46 12.13 2.11 -11.61
CA ASP A 46 12.29 2.52 -10.22
C ASP A 46 12.36 1.29 -9.29
N PRO A 47 13.57 0.82 -8.94
CA PRO A 47 13.75 -0.33 -8.06
C PRO A 47 13.27 -0.13 -6.62
N GLU A 48 13.05 1.12 -6.18
CA GLU A 48 12.59 1.44 -4.83
C GLU A 48 11.06 1.39 -4.71
N GLU A 49 10.37 1.31 -5.85
CA GLU A 49 8.91 1.26 -5.92
C GLU A 49 8.34 -0.01 -5.26
N SER A 50 7.47 0.17 -4.27
CA SER A 50 6.82 -0.93 -3.57
C SER A 50 5.67 -1.56 -4.37
N ASP A 51 5.06 -0.82 -5.30
CA ASP A 51 4.02 -1.35 -6.22
C ASP A 51 4.51 -2.58 -7.01
N THR A 52 5.80 -2.59 -7.37
CA THR A 52 6.43 -3.73 -8.05
C THR A 52 6.21 -5.03 -7.27
N ASN A 53 6.38 -4.97 -5.95
CA ASN A 53 6.17 -6.13 -5.07
C ASN A 53 4.69 -6.47 -4.89
N THR A 54 3.82 -5.47 -4.87
CA THR A 54 2.35 -5.65 -4.89
C THR A 54 1.92 -6.45 -6.11
N MET A 55 2.42 -6.09 -7.30
CA MET A 55 2.15 -6.80 -8.56
C MET A 55 2.68 -8.24 -8.51
N PHE A 56 3.92 -8.45 -8.04
CA PHE A 56 4.48 -9.80 -7.91
C PHE A 56 3.71 -10.68 -6.92
N ALA A 57 3.23 -10.11 -5.82
CA ALA A 57 2.41 -10.85 -4.86
C ALA A 57 1.03 -11.21 -5.45
N ALA A 58 0.43 -10.34 -6.27
CA ALA A 58 -0.78 -10.66 -7.01
C ALA A 58 -0.56 -11.79 -8.02
N ILE A 59 0.53 -11.75 -8.79
CA ILE A 59 0.92 -12.83 -9.72
C ILE A 59 1.15 -14.14 -8.97
N GLN A 60 1.85 -14.11 -7.85
CA GLN A 60 2.07 -15.30 -7.02
C GLN A 60 0.74 -15.89 -6.52
N THR A 61 -0.17 -15.02 -6.05
CA THR A 61 -1.49 -15.45 -5.57
C THR A 61 -2.31 -16.06 -6.69
N TYR A 62 -2.30 -15.45 -7.87
CA TYR A 62 -2.90 -16.00 -9.09
C TYR A 62 -2.35 -17.38 -9.43
N ASP A 63 -1.02 -17.56 -9.43
CA ASP A 63 -0.37 -18.82 -9.77
C ASP A 63 -0.74 -19.94 -8.79
N GLN A 64 -0.87 -19.62 -7.51
CA GLN A 64 -1.32 -20.58 -6.49
C GLN A 64 -2.77 -21.01 -6.73
N LEU A 65 -3.67 -20.05 -6.93
CA LEU A 65 -5.09 -20.32 -7.16
C LEU A 65 -5.34 -21.08 -8.47
N LEU A 66 -4.56 -20.79 -9.51
CA LEU A 66 -4.62 -21.49 -10.78
C LEU A 66 -4.18 -22.95 -10.61
N LYS A 67 -3.12 -23.22 -9.84
CA LYS A 67 -2.68 -24.58 -9.49
C LYS A 67 -3.74 -25.35 -8.70
N ASP A 68 -4.50 -24.65 -7.86
CA ASP A 68 -5.64 -25.20 -7.11
C ASP A 68 -6.90 -25.42 -7.97
N GLY A 69 -6.82 -25.20 -9.29
CA GLY A 69 -7.93 -25.40 -10.23
C GLY A 69 -9.03 -24.34 -10.16
N LYS A 70 -8.75 -23.17 -9.57
CA LYS A 70 -9.72 -22.07 -9.52
C LYS A 70 -9.77 -21.34 -10.86
N ALA A 71 -10.98 -20.94 -11.27
CA ALA A 71 -11.18 -19.99 -12.36
C ALA A 71 -10.81 -18.58 -11.87
N VAL A 72 -9.56 -18.19 -12.08
CA VAL A 72 -8.98 -16.96 -11.56
C VAL A 72 -8.40 -16.11 -12.69
N GLU A 73 -8.49 -14.79 -12.55
CA GLU A 73 -7.85 -13.80 -13.41
C GLU A 73 -7.05 -12.81 -12.55
N VAL A 74 -5.97 -12.24 -13.08
CA VAL A 74 -5.15 -11.23 -12.38
C VAL A 74 -5.22 -9.90 -13.09
N VAL A 75 -5.35 -8.83 -12.31
CA VAL A 75 -5.38 -7.46 -12.83
C VAL A 75 -4.62 -6.50 -11.90
N THR A 76 -3.91 -5.55 -12.50
CA THR A 76 -3.40 -4.37 -11.79
C THR A 76 -4.22 -3.15 -12.19
N ILE A 77 -4.78 -2.46 -11.20
CA ILE A 77 -5.56 -1.24 -11.36
C ILE A 77 -4.82 -0.10 -10.67
N CYS A 78 -4.50 0.94 -11.44
CA CYS A 78 -3.86 2.16 -10.97
C CYS A 78 -4.84 3.31 -11.09
N GLY A 79 -4.80 4.20 -10.12
CA GLY A 79 -5.56 5.43 -10.06
C GLY A 79 -5.04 6.55 -10.94
N ASP A 80 -5.07 7.77 -10.42
CA ASP A 80 -4.61 8.98 -11.11
C ASP A 80 -3.57 9.70 -10.27
N VAL A 81 -2.62 10.36 -10.93
CA VAL A 81 -1.56 11.16 -10.29
C VAL A 81 -2.17 12.22 -9.35
N ARG A 82 -3.38 12.69 -9.65
CA ARG A 82 -4.17 13.54 -8.74
C ARG A 82 -5.01 12.64 -7.84
N VAL A 83 -4.37 12.16 -6.77
CA VAL A 83 -4.99 11.38 -5.70
C VAL A 83 -6.23 12.09 -5.15
N GLY A 84 -7.26 11.32 -4.76
CA GLY A 84 -8.56 11.81 -4.31
C GLY A 84 -9.71 11.35 -5.21
N THR A 85 -10.84 12.06 -5.20
CA THR A 85 -12.10 11.60 -5.82
C THR A 85 -11.97 11.23 -7.30
N LYS A 86 -11.09 11.90 -8.06
CA LYS A 86 -10.87 11.56 -9.48
C LYS A 86 -10.19 10.20 -9.66
N SER A 87 -9.21 9.90 -8.81
CA SER A 87 -8.56 8.59 -8.77
C SER A 87 -9.57 7.51 -8.41
N ASP A 88 -10.32 7.72 -7.32
CA ASP A 88 -11.34 6.80 -6.82
C ASP A 88 -12.41 6.49 -7.90
N MET A 89 -12.89 7.51 -8.62
CA MET A 89 -13.84 7.33 -9.75
C MET A 89 -13.22 6.59 -10.94
N LYS A 90 -11.96 6.88 -11.28
CA LYS A 90 -11.25 6.18 -12.37
C LYS A 90 -11.09 4.69 -12.04
N ILE A 91 -10.73 4.37 -10.81
CA ILE A 91 -10.59 3.00 -10.33
C ILE A 91 -11.95 2.30 -10.37
N ALA A 92 -13.01 2.95 -9.88
CA ALA A 92 -14.37 2.41 -9.92
C ALA A 92 -14.82 2.05 -11.36
N ASN A 93 -14.67 2.99 -12.30
CA ASN A 93 -15.03 2.78 -13.71
C ASN A 93 -14.17 1.69 -14.37
N THR A 94 -12.87 1.68 -14.06
CA THR A 94 -11.95 0.68 -14.59
C THR A 94 -12.32 -0.72 -14.09
N LEU A 95 -12.67 -0.83 -12.81
CA LEU A 95 -13.14 -2.07 -12.21
C LEU A 95 -14.43 -2.56 -12.88
N ASP A 96 -15.38 -1.68 -13.20
CA ASP A 96 -16.60 -2.04 -13.93
C ASP A 96 -16.29 -2.67 -15.30
N HIS A 97 -15.32 -2.10 -16.04
CA HIS A 97 -14.87 -2.68 -17.31
C HIS A 97 -14.20 -4.04 -17.14
N VAL A 98 -13.39 -4.23 -16.10
CA VAL A 98 -12.71 -5.50 -15.81
C VAL A 98 -13.73 -6.58 -15.43
N ILE A 99 -14.71 -6.25 -14.59
CA ILE A 99 -15.79 -7.17 -14.21
C ILE A 99 -16.62 -7.58 -15.42
N ALA A 100 -16.94 -6.65 -16.31
CA ALA A 100 -17.70 -6.96 -17.53
C ALA A 100 -16.97 -7.97 -18.43
N LYS A 101 -15.64 -7.88 -18.53
CA LYS A 101 -14.81 -8.80 -19.32
C LYS A 101 -14.61 -10.15 -18.65
N THR A 102 -14.35 -10.17 -17.35
CA THR A 102 -13.98 -11.38 -16.61
C THR A 102 -15.19 -12.14 -16.05
N LYS A 103 -16.34 -11.46 -15.90
CA LYS A 103 -17.51 -11.94 -15.17
C LYS A 103 -17.19 -12.40 -13.75
N ALA A 104 -16.15 -11.82 -13.15
CA ALA A 104 -15.78 -12.11 -11.78
C ALA A 104 -16.87 -11.68 -10.81
N THR A 105 -17.04 -12.45 -9.74
CA THR A 105 -18.01 -12.14 -8.65
C THR A 105 -17.31 -11.94 -7.31
N LYS A 106 -16.06 -12.36 -7.24
CA LYS A 106 -15.23 -12.39 -6.04
C LYS A 106 -13.89 -11.74 -6.33
N ALA A 107 -13.32 -11.12 -5.32
CA ALA A 107 -12.01 -10.51 -5.40
C ALA A 107 -11.10 -10.92 -4.25
N ILE A 108 -9.80 -11.00 -4.54
CA ILE A 108 -8.72 -10.94 -3.56
C ILE A 108 -7.98 -9.64 -3.82
N LEU A 109 -7.95 -8.77 -2.82
CA LEU A 109 -7.28 -7.48 -2.90
C LEU A 109 -5.82 -7.61 -2.43
N VAL A 110 -4.89 -7.03 -3.18
CA VAL A 110 -3.46 -6.99 -2.88
C VAL A 110 -3.00 -5.53 -2.94
N SER A 111 -2.41 -5.04 -1.85
CA SER A 111 -1.88 -3.68 -1.70
C SER A 111 -0.71 -3.69 -0.71
N ASP A 112 0.21 -2.73 -0.85
CA ASP A 112 1.31 -2.44 0.05
C ASP A 112 0.98 -1.36 1.09
N GLY A 113 0.13 -0.41 0.74
CA GLY A 113 -0.25 0.74 1.55
C GLY A 113 -1.46 0.55 2.47
N ALA A 114 -1.61 1.47 3.41
CA ALA A 114 -2.92 1.70 4.04
C ALA A 114 -3.81 2.59 3.16
N GLU A 115 -3.19 3.45 2.34
CA GLU A 115 -3.88 4.40 1.47
C GLU A 115 -4.66 3.70 0.35
N ASP A 116 -4.13 2.63 -0.25
CA ASP A 116 -4.89 1.90 -1.29
C ASP A 116 -6.00 1.04 -0.68
N LEU A 117 -5.85 0.61 0.56
CA LEU A 117 -6.92 -0.10 1.28
C LEU A 117 -8.12 0.82 1.59
N GLU A 118 -7.96 2.15 1.55
CA GLU A 118 -9.11 3.06 1.59
C GLU A 118 -10.05 2.88 0.39
N LEU A 119 -9.59 2.26 -0.70
CA LEU A 119 -10.40 1.94 -1.88
C LEU A 119 -11.20 0.63 -1.70
N GLU A 120 -10.95 -0.14 -0.64
CA GLU A 120 -11.65 -1.39 -0.36
C GLU A 120 -13.19 -1.24 -0.41
N PRO A 121 -13.84 -0.18 0.14
CA PRO A 121 -15.28 0.03 0.03
C PRO A 121 -15.78 0.15 -1.42
N ILE A 122 -14.98 0.77 -2.31
CA ILE A 122 -15.31 0.91 -3.73
C ILE A 122 -15.32 -0.47 -4.39
N ILE A 123 -14.33 -1.31 -4.09
CA ILE A 123 -14.25 -2.67 -4.62
C ILE A 123 -15.39 -3.53 -4.05
N ARG A 124 -15.64 -3.44 -2.73
CA ARG A 124 -16.73 -4.17 -2.05
C ARG A 124 -18.11 -3.84 -2.61
N SER A 125 -18.32 -2.62 -3.11
CA SER A 125 -19.58 -2.23 -3.74
C SER A 125 -19.88 -3.00 -5.04
N ARG A 126 -18.87 -3.61 -5.67
CA ARG A 126 -18.97 -4.30 -6.97
C ARG A 126 -18.66 -5.80 -6.90
N LEU A 127 -17.74 -6.20 -6.03
CA LEU A 127 -17.28 -7.57 -5.87
C LEU A 127 -17.31 -7.99 -4.41
N ARG A 128 -17.61 -9.27 -4.17
CA ARG A 128 -17.44 -9.85 -2.83
C ARG A 128 -15.95 -10.07 -2.57
N ILE A 129 -15.37 -9.34 -1.62
CA ILE A 129 -13.99 -9.58 -1.22
C ILE A 129 -13.96 -10.79 -0.30
N ASP A 130 -13.42 -11.91 -0.80
CA ASP A 130 -13.27 -13.16 -0.05
C ASP A 130 -12.03 -13.10 0.87
N SER A 131 -11.01 -12.32 0.50
CA SER A 131 -9.79 -12.12 1.29
C SER A 131 -9.08 -10.82 0.90
N THR A 132 -8.43 -10.18 1.86
CA THR A 132 -7.53 -9.03 1.65
C THR A 132 -6.12 -9.46 2.05
N ARG A 133 -5.15 -9.33 1.15
CA ARG A 133 -3.75 -9.67 1.36
C ARG A 133 -2.91 -8.40 1.33
N ARG A 134 -2.43 -7.96 2.48
CA ARG A 134 -1.46 -6.87 2.55
C ARG A 134 -0.06 -7.41 2.29
N VAL A 135 0.64 -6.80 1.34
CA VAL A 135 2.06 -7.03 1.08
C VAL A 135 2.82 -5.99 1.87
N VAL A 136 3.91 -6.36 2.52
CA VAL A 136 4.77 -5.37 3.19
C VAL A 136 6.17 -5.60 2.67
N VAL A 137 6.68 -4.63 1.92
CA VAL A 137 8.06 -4.63 1.46
C VAL A 137 8.94 -4.33 2.66
N GLN A 138 9.81 -5.27 3.04
CA GLN A 138 10.67 -5.12 4.20
C GLN A 138 11.81 -4.15 3.87
N GLN A 139 11.56 -2.86 4.11
CA GLN A 139 12.57 -1.81 3.99
C GLN A 139 13.39 -1.73 5.29
N SER A 140 14.72 -1.66 5.17
CA SER A 140 15.57 -1.24 6.29
C SER A 140 15.32 0.24 6.52
N ARG A 141 14.45 0.58 7.48
CA ARG A 141 14.37 1.97 7.93
C ARG A 141 15.77 2.40 8.40
N PRO A 142 16.34 3.52 7.93
CA PRO A 142 17.47 4.10 8.60
C PRO A 142 16.96 4.49 9.98
N ILE A 143 17.37 3.75 11.01
CA ILE A 143 17.19 4.17 12.40
C ILE A 143 17.78 5.58 12.57
N GLU A 144 18.80 5.90 11.78
CA GLU A 144 19.44 7.21 11.66
C GLU A 144 18.46 8.36 11.35
N ASP A 145 17.52 8.24 10.42
CA ASP A 145 16.64 9.38 10.07
C ASP A 145 15.61 9.68 11.16
N THR A 146 15.12 8.64 11.83
CA THR A 146 14.21 8.80 12.98
C THR A 146 14.97 9.40 14.16
N LEU A 147 16.18 8.90 14.44
CA LEU A 147 17.05 9.46 15.48
C LEU A 147 17.46 10.90 15.18
N TYR A 148 17.87 11.20 13.94
CA TYR A 148 18.24 12.53 13.49
C TYR A 148 17.07 13.49 13.64
N THR A 149 15.86 13.10 13.22
CA THR A 149 14.66 13.93 13.37
C THR A 149 14.32 14.19 14.84
N ILE A 150 14.48 13.19 15.71
CA ILE A 150 14.24 13.36 17.16
C ILE A 150 15.29 14.30 17.76
N ILE A 151 16.58 14.04 17.51
CA ILE A 151 17.70 14.85 18.02
C ILE A 151 17.55 16.30 17.55
N HIS A 152 17.30 16.51 16.25
CA HIS A 152 17.17 17.85 15.69
C HIS A 152 15.93 18.59 16.21
N LYS A 153 14.83 17.89 16.49
CA LYS A 153 13.67 18.47 17.18
C LYS A 153 13.95 18.80 18.64
N MET A 154 14.82 18.05 19.32
CA MET A 154 15.28 18.36 20.67
C MET A 154 16.23 19.57 20.71
N GLU A 155 16.84 19.95 19.58
CA GLU A 155 17.64 21.16 19.44
C GLU A 155 16.81 22.42 19.17
N ASP A 156 15.51 22.28 18.81
CA ASP A 156 14.63 23.42 18.59
C ASP A 156 14.44 24.23 19.90
N PRO A 157 14.76 25.54 19.91
CA PRO A 157 14.63 26.39 21.10
C PRO A 157 13.21 26.41 21.70
N ARG A 158 12.18 26.19 20.88
CA ARG A 158 10.78 26.13 21.33
C ARG A 158 10.51 24.86 22.12
N ILE A 159 10.94 23.71 21.60
CA ILE A 159 10.80 22.41 22.27
C ILE A 159 11.64 22.41 23.56
N GLN A 160 12.87 22.94 23.49
CA GLN A 160 13.74 23.05 24.66
C GLN A 160 13.10 23.85 25.80
N ARG A 161 12.54 25.03 25.49
CA ARG A 161 11.92 25.89 26.52
C ARG A 161 10.61 25.33 27.06
N GLN A 162 9.80 24.69 26.21
CA GLN A 162 8.47 24.24 26.60
C GLN A 162 8.49 22.89 27.34
N PHE A 163 9.39 21.98 26.97
CA PHE A 163 9.39 20.62 27.49
C PHE A 163 10.67 20.27 28.24
N ILE A 164 11.86 20.50 27.65
CA ILE A 164 13.13 20.04 28.23
C ILE A 164 13.50 20.83 29.50
N PHE A 165 13.35 22.15 29.48
CA PHE A 165 13.74 23.02 30.59
C PHE A 165 12.93 22.77 31.87
N PRO A 166 11.58 22.67 31.84
CA PRO A 166 10.81 22.34 33.04
C PRO A 166 11.17 20.98 33.63
N ILE A 167 11.37 19.96 32.78
CA ILE A 167 11.76 18.61 33.23
C ILE A 167 13.14 18.65 33.88
N ALA A 168 14.11 19.31 33.25
CA ALA A 168 15.47 19.47 33.78
C ALA A 168 15.46 20.21 35.12
N LEU A 169 14.63 21.25 35.27
CA LEU A 169 14.48 21.99 36.51
C LEU A 169 13.91 21.11 37.63
N VAL A 170 12.83 20.36 37.37
CA VAL A 170 12.23 19.45 38.34
C VAL A 170 13.23 18.38 38.76
N MET A 171 13.94 17.77 37.81
CA MET A 171 14.98 16.78 38.11
C MET A 171 16.15 17.36 38.91
N SER A 172 16.57 18.59 38.59
CA SER A 172 17.65 19.27 39.31
C SER A 172 17.26 19.58 40.76
N VAL A 173 16.04 20.09 40.96
CA VAL A 173 15.51 20.36 42.30
C VAL A 173 15.36 19.07 43.10
N TYR A 174 14.82 18.02 42.48
CA TYR A 174 14.70 16.70 43.12
C TYR A 174 16.07 16.11 43.49
N GLY A 175 17.06 16.21 42.61
CA GLY A 175 18.44 15.77 42.87
C GLY A 175 19.09 16.55 44.02
N LEU A 176 18.85 17.86 44.10
CA LEU A 176 19.35 18.67 45.23
C LEU A 176 18.65 18.31 46.54
N LEU A 177 17.33 18.12 46.53
CA LEU A 177 16.58 17.74 47.73
C LEU A 177 17.04 16.39 48.29
N THR A 178 17.24 15.39 47.42
CA THR A 178 17.76 14.07 47.81
C THR A 178 19.20 14.16 48.33
N TRP A 179 20.06 14.96 47.68
CA TRP A 179 21.44 15.20 48.13
C TRP A 179 21.54 15.80 49.53
N PHE A 180 20.67 16.76 49.85
CA PHE A 180 20.61 17.38 51.17
C PHE A 180 19.75 16.61 52.19
N GLY A 181 19.21 15.44 51.82
CA GLY A 181 18.38 14.60 52.70
C GLY A 181 17.04 15.22 53.07
N LEU A 182 16.53 16.13 52.23
CA LEU A 182 15.29 16.89 52.43
C LEU A 182 14.07 16.28 51.72
N SER A 183 14.21 15.08 51.14
CA SER A 183 13.15 14.32 50.46
C SER A 183 12.96 12.94 51.06
#